data_AF-A5C116-F1
#
_entry.id   AF-A5C116-F1
#
_cell.length_a   1.000
_cell.length_b   1.000
_cell.length_c   1.000
_cell.angle_alpha   90.00
_cell.angle_beta   90.00
_cell.angle_gamma   90.00
#
_symmetry.space_group_name_H-M   'P 1'
#
loop_
_entity.id
_entity.type
_entity.pdbx_description
1 polymer ?
#
loop_
_entity_poly.entity_id
_entity_poly.type
_entity_poly.pdbx_seq_one_letter_code
_entity_poly.pdbx_strand_id
1 'polypeptide(L)'
;MTRRNLLIDYMSRITNLQSKGSSLEERCSSLSKTLDSARQESLEWKRKYEQVLGKQKAEEDTANAEIAILKSRSSAADARLAAAREQAQSAQEEAEEWKRKYDIAVREAKTALEKAAIVQERTTKQTQLREDALRAEFSDSLADKEKEIKDKAAKIEYAEQCMTTLNLELKAAESKMKSYDVEISSLKLEIKELGEKLEAVNAKAQSFEREARMLEQEKIHLEQKYRSEFDRFEEVQERCKIAEKEAKRATELADKARAEAVSAQKEKNEIHRLAMERLAQIERAERHIENLERQKTDLADEVQSLRVSEVEALSKVTLLEGMVEEREKEIESLMKSNNEQRASTVQVLEGLLESERAARAEANNRAEALSVQLQSTQGKLDLLQQQLTSVRLNETALDGKLKSASHGKRSRVDDFDLGIESVQDMDVNERITRGNKRSRSTTSPLKFTQSEDGGSIFKANEDNNSQQTNPEDYTKFTVQKLKQELTKHNYGAELLQLRNPNKRDILALYEKHTFQRPYVFNGVITVVGSFQNSICIYVPAVSRAHLGGNGKALGEFLFEGMY
;
A
#
# COMPACT_ATOMS: atom_id res chain seq x y z
N MET A 1 -44.77 -213.42 225.89
CA MET A 1 -43.84 -212.42 226.49
C MET A 1 -42.89 -211.93 225.41
N THR A 2 -42.47 -210.67 225.28
CA THR A 2 -42.81 -209.42 226.01
C THR A 2 -42.39 -208.18 225.19
N ARG A 3 -43.23 -207.13 225.21
CA ARG A 3 -42.95 -205.67 225.01
C ARG A 3 -42.14 -205.13 223.79
N ARG A 4 -41.32 -205.90 223.07
CA ARG A 4 -40.27 -205.35 222.18
C ARG A 4 -40.78 -204.75 220.85
N ASN A 5 -41.91 -205.22 220.32
CA ASN A 5 -42.29 -204.94 218.93
C ASN A 5 -43.00 -203.59 218.73
N LEU A 6 -43.55 -202.96 219.77
CA LEU A 6 -44.37 -201.74 219.61
C LEU A 6 -43.54 -200.46 219.42
N LEU A 7 -42.30 -200.43 219.93
CA LEU A 7 -41.46 -199.22 219.91
C LEU A 7 -40.90 -198.91 218.51
N ILE A 8 -40.63 -199.95 217.73
CA ILE A 8 -39.98 -199.85 216.41
C ILE A 8 -40.91 -199.16 215.40
N ASP A 9 -42.20 -199.48 215.44
CA ASP A 9 -43.21 -198.98 214.49
C ASP A 9 -43.45 -197.46 214.64
N TYR A 10 -43.48 -196.96 215.88
CA TYR A 10 -43.58 -195.52 216.15
C TYR A 10 -42.37 -194.73 215.63
N MET A 11 -41.16 -195.30 215.69
CA MET A 11 -39.93 -194.59 215.32
C MET A 11 -39.78 -194.43 213.80
N SER A 12 -40.34 -195.36 213.01
CA SER A 12 -40.47 -195.25 211.55
C SER A 12 -41.38 -194.09 211.13
N ARG A 13 -42.48 -193.86 211.86
CA ARG A 13 -43.49 -192.85 211.49
C ARG A 13 -43.02 -191.41 211.73
N ILE A 14 -42.14 -191.18 212.71
CA ILE A 14 -41.56 -189.86 213.01
C ILE A 14 -40.59 -189.43 211.90
N THR A 15 -39.68 -190.31 211.48
CA THR A 15 -38.69 -190.00 210.43
C THR A 15 -39.34 -189.68 209.07
N ASN A 16 -40.47 -190.32 208.75
CA ASN A 16 -41.23 -190.01 207.53
C ASN A 16 -41.89 -188.60 207.54
N LEU A 17 -42.19 -188.06 208.73
CA LEU A 17 -42.76 -186.71 208.87
C LEU A 17 -41.67 -185.64 208.82
N GLN A 18 -40.49 -185.88 209.40
CA GLN A 18 -39.37 -184.93 209.34
C GLN A 18 -38.89 -184.66 207.91
N SER A 19 -38.74 -185.71 207.07
CA SER A 19 -38.31 -185.52 205.68
C SER A 19 -39.32 -184.72 204.84
N LYS A 20 -40.62 -184.86 205.12
CA LYS A 20 -41.68 -184.05 204.50
C LYS A 20 -41.68 -182.60 204.98
N GLY A 21 -41.30 -182.34 206.23
CA GLY A 21 -41.09 -180.99 206.76
C GLY A 21 -39.99 -180.25 205.99
N SER A 22 -38.78 -180.81 205.95
CA SER A 22 -37.63 -180.20 205.26
C SER A 22 -37.90 -179.95 203.76
N SER A 23 -38.57 -180.88 203.08
CA SER A 23 -38.92 -180.75 201.66
C SER A 23 -39.89 -179.59 201.36
N LEU A 24 -40.72 -179.20 202.33
CA LEU A 24 -41.64 -178.07 202.16
C LEU A 24 -40.92 -176.71 202.32
N GLU A 25 -39.99 -176.63 203.26
CA GLU A 25 -39.26 -175.41 203.62
C GLU A 25 -38.28 -174.95 202.53
N GLU A 26 -37.61 -175.88 201.83
CA GLU A 26 -36.84 -175.58 200.62
C GLU A 26 -37.70 -174.94 199.53
N ARG A 27 -38.93 -175.46 199.32
CA ARG A 27 -39.84 -174.92 198.30
C ARG A 27 -40.28 -173.50 198.64
N CYS A 28 -40.60 -173.21 199.90
CA CYS A 28 -40.88 -171.84 200.35
C CYS A 28 -39.70 -170.88 200.09
N SER A 29 -38.48 -171.30 200.41
CA SER A 29 -37.26 -170.51 200.19
C SER A 29 -36.98 -170.25 198.70
N SER A 30 -37.28 -171.21 197.81
CA SER A 30 -37.14 -171.03 196.36
C SER A 30 -38.08 -169.96 195.80
N LEU A 31 -39.37 -169.99 196.19
CA LEU A 31 -40.39 -169.06 195.71
C LEU A 31 -40.13 -167.61 196.10
N SER A 32 -39.65 -167.36 197.32
CA SER A 32 -39.36 -165.99 197.78
C SER A 32 -38.24 -165.35 196.94
N LYS A 33 -37.18 -166.10 196.61
CA LYS A 33 -36.09 -165.60 195.75
C LYS A 33 -36.60 -165.25 194.35
N THR A 34 -37.47 -166.06 193.76
CA THR A 34 -38.06 -165.79 192.44
C THR A 34 -38.93 -164.52 192.44
N LEU A 35 -39.69 -164.27 193.53
CA LEU A 35 -40.50 -163.06 193.68
C LEU A 35 -39.63 -161.78 193.71
N ASP A 36 -38.54 -161.81 194.46
CA ASP A 36 -37.68 -160.63 194.61
C ASP A 36 -36.87 -160.31 193.34
N SER A 37 -36.44 -161.32 192.57
CA SER A 37 -35.89 -161.12 191.23
C SER A 37 -36.88 -160.43 190.28
N ALA A 38 -38.14 -160.89 190.23
CA ALA A 38 -39.17 -160.29 189.36
C ALA A 38 -39.50 -158.84 189.74
N ARG A 39 -39.40 -158.48 191.03
CA ARG A 39 -39.54 -157.08 191.49
C ARG A 39 -38.40 -156.19 191.01
N GLN A 40 -37.15 -156.68 191.06
CA GLN A 40 -35.99 -155.93 190.58
C GLN A 40 -36.09 -155.66 189.08
N GLU A 41 -36.41 -156.66 188.27
CA GLU A 41 -36.57 -156.51 186.81
C GLU A 41 -37.64 -155.47 186.45
N SER A 42 -38.77 -155.46 187.16
CA SER A 42 -39.87 -154.50 186.95
C SER A 42 -39.41 -153.05 187.17
N LEU A 43 -38.65 -152.78 188.23
CA LEU A 43 -38.09 -151.45 188.51
C LEU A 43 -37.04 -151.02 187.47
N GLU A 44 -36.25 -151.95 186.94
CA GLU A 44 -35.30 -151.66 185.87
C GLU A 44 -35.98 -151.37 184.53
N TRP A 45 -37.04 -152.10 184.19
CA TRP A 45 -37.85 -151.82 182.98
C TRP A 45 -38.53 -150.45 183.06
N LYS A 46 -39.09 -150.07 184.22
CA LYS A 46 -39.65 -148.73 184.42
C LYS A 46 -38.58 -147.64 184.18
N ARG A 47 -37.39 -147.78 184.77
CA ARG A 47 -36.29 -146.81 184.59
C ARG A 47 -35.85 -146.69 183.13
N LYS A 48 -35.78 -147.81 182.39
CA LYS A 48 -35.47 -147.83 180.95
C LYS A 48 -36.53 -147.07 180.14
N TYR A 49 -37.81 -147.27 180.43
CA TYR A 49 -38.92 -146.58 179.76
C TYR A 49 -38.88 -145.05 180.01
N GLU A 50 -38.71 -144.63 181.26
CA GLU A 50 -38.61 -143.20 181.62
C GLU A 50 -37.39 -142.52 180.96
N GLN A 51 -36.26 -143.23 180.83
CA GLN A 51 -35.09 -142.74 180.11
C GLN A 51 -35.33 -142.57 178.60
N VAL A 52 -36.04 -143.50 177.97
CA VAL A 52 -36.39 -143.40 176.53
C VAL A 52 -37.36 -142.24 176.29
N LEU A 53 -38.39 -142.09 177.13
CA LEU A 53 -39.36 -140.99 177.02
C LEU A 53 -38.68 -139.61 177.18
N GLY A 54 -37.73 -139.49 178.11
CA GLY A 54 -36.95 -138.27 178.30
C GLY A 54 -36.08 -137.91 177.09
N LYS A 55 -35.49 -138.90 176.42
CA LYS A 55 -34.75 -138.70 175.15
C LYS A 55 -35.67 -138.26 174.02
N GLN A 56 -36.77 -138.99 173.80
CA GLN A 56 -37.74 -138.69 172.75
C GLN A 56 -38.24 -137.24 172.84
N LYS A 57 -38.53 -136.74 174.05
CA LYS A 57 -38.95 -135.34 174.22
C LYS A 57 -37.84 -134.35 173.91
N ALA A 58 -36.60 -134.59 174.34
CA ALA A 58 -35.47 -133.72 174.00
C ALA A 58 -35.22 -133.69 172.47
N GLU A 59 -35.35 -134.84 171.81
CA GLU A 59 -35.28 -134.98 170.35
C GLU A 59 -36.40 -134.18 169.66
N GLU A 60 -37.65 -134.28 170.15
CA GLU A 60 -38.80 -133.49 169.67
C GLU A 60 -38.61 -131.97 169.88
N ASP A 61 -38.14 -131.54 171.05
CA ASP A 61 -37.86 -130.12 171.34
C ASP A 61 -36.74 -129.58 170.43
N THR A 62 -35.69 -130.37 170.13
CA THR A 62 -34.66 -129.98 169.15
C THR A 62 -35.19 -129.92 167.71
N ALA A 63 -36.01 -130.88 167.29
CA ALA A 63 -36.62 -130.88 165.96
C ALA A 63 -37.57 -129.68 165.77
N ASN A 64 -38.34 -129.30 166.81
CA ASN A 64 -39.18 -128.11 166.78
C ASN A 64 -38.36 -126.81 166.68
N ALA A 65 -37.21 -126.72 167.37
CA ALA A 65 -36.29 -125.60 167.23
C ALA A 65 -35.69 -125.52 165.81
N GLU A 66 -35.26 -126.65 165.23
CA GLU A 66 -34.79 -126.70 163.84
C GLU A 66 -35.89 -126.30 162.85
N ILE A 67 -37.13 -126.76 163.04
CA ILE A 67 -38.28 -126.35 162.20
C ILE A 67 -38.54 -124.84 162.29
N ALA A 68 -38.39 -124.22 163.47
CA ALA A 68 -38.52 -122.77 163.62
C ALA A 68 -37.38 -121.99 162.93
N ILE A 69 -36.15 -122.50 163.01
CA ILE A 69 -34.98 -121.94 162.31
C ILE A 69 -35.15 -122.10 160.79
N LEU A 70 -35.63 -123.23 160.31
CA LEU A 70 -35.88 -123.48 158.88
C LEU A 70 -37.03 -122.61 158.34
N LYS A 71 -38.13 -122.45 159.08
CA LYS A 71 -39.24 -121.55 158.71
C LYS A 71 -38.80 -120.09 158.63
N SER A 72 -38.06 -119.60 159.62
CA SER A 72 -37.53 -118.23 159.61
C SER A 72 -36.47 -118.03 158.52
N ARG A 73 -35.62 -119.02 158.25
CA ARG A 73 -34.66 -118.99 157.13
C ARG A 73 -35.36 -119.03 155.77
N SER A 74 -36.47 -119.76 155.60
CA SER A 74 -37.31 -119.72 154.39
C SER A 74 -37.90 -118.34 154.21
N SER A 75 -38.64 -117.82 155.19
CA SER A 75 -39.26 -116.48 155.12
C SER A 75 -38.23 -115.38 154.78
N ALA A 76 -37.03 -115.44 155.38
CA ALA A 76 -35.95 -114.52 155.06
C ALA A 76 -35.30 -114.76 153.68
N ALA A 77 -35.38 -115.96 153.10
CA ALA A 77 -34.98 -116.22 151.72
C ALA A 77 -36.06 -115.75 150.72
N ASP A 78 -37.33 -116.02 151.02
CA ASP A 78 -38.50 -115.60 150.25
C ASP A 78 -38.59 -114.06 150.16
N ALA A 79 -38.34 -113.35 151.27
CA ALA A 79 -38.26 -111.89 151.29
C ALA A 79 -37.08 -111.33 150.47
N ARG A 80 -35.90 -111.97 150.51
CA ARG A 80 -34.75 -111.58 149.67
C ARG A 80 -35.04 -111.85 148.18
N LEU A 81 -35.73 -112.94 147.88
CA LEU A 81 -36.12 -113.34 146.53
C LEU A 81 -37.21 -112.42 145.96
N ALA A 82 -38.13 -111.92 146.80
CA ALA A 82 -39.08 -110.88 146.44
C ALA A 82 -38.36 -109.55 146.11
N ALA A 83 -37.49 -109.07 147.00
CA ALA A 83 -36.72 -107.84 146.77
C ALA A 83 -35.81 -107.93 145.53
N ALA A 84 -35.18 -109.09 145.29
CA ALA A 84 -34.38 -109.33 144.09
C ALA A 84 -35.23 -109.38 142.81
N ARG A 85 -36.49 -109.85 142.87
CA ARG A 85 -37.43 -109.78 141.74
C ARG A 85 -37.87 -108.34 141.46
N GLU A 86 -38.23 -107.59 142.49
CA GLU A 86 -38.62 -106.18 142.37
C GLU A 86 -37.48 -105.33 141.81
N GLN A 87 -36.25 -105.52 142.31
CA GLN A 87 -35.05 -104.87 141.77
C GLN A 87 -34.78 -105.26 140.30
N ALA A 88 -34.97 -106.54 139.93
CA ALA A 88 -34.81 -106.99 138.56
C ALA A 88 -35.90 -106.45 137.61
N GLN A 89 -37.15 -106.33 138.09
CA GLN A 89 -38.26 -105.75 137.35
C GLN A 89 -38.05 -104.24 137.14
N SER A 90 -37.70 -103.50 138.18
CA SER A 90 -37.37 -102.06 138.09
C SER A 90 -36.19 -101.80 137.14
N ALA A 91 -35.14 -102.64 137.19
CA ALA A 91 -34.01 -102.55 136.25
C ALA A 91 -34.41 -102.90 134.80
N GLN A 92 -35.35 -103.84 134.59
CA GLN A 92 -35.91 -104.10 133.26
C GLN A 92 -36.74 -102.91 132.76
N GLU A 93 -37.61 -102.35 133.59
CA GLU A 93 -38.45 -101.19 133.24
C GLU A 93 -37.59 -99.97 132.89
N GLU A 94 -36.53 -99.68 133.67
CA GLU A 94 -35.59 -98.61 133.36
C GLU A 94 -34.83 -98.88 132.04
N ALA A 95 -34.37 -100.12 131.80
CA ALA A 95 -33.71 -100.50 130.56
C ALA A 95 -34.64 -100.39 129.34
N GLU A 96 -35.92 -100.75 129.49
CA GLU A 96 -36.93 -100.55 128.44
C GLU A 96 -37.26 -99.05 128.24
N GLU A 97 -37.28 -98.23 129.29
CA GLU A 97 -37.39 -96.78 129.16
C GLU A 97 -36.20 -96.17 128.42
N TRP A 98 -34.96 -96.53 128.78
CA TRP A 98 -33.76 -96.06 128.09
C TRP A 98 -33.76 -96.50 126.63
N LYS A 99 -34.21 -97.72 126.34
CA LYS A 99 -34.42 -98.19 124.97
C LYS A 99 -35.47 -97.35 124.23
N ARG A 100 -36.63 -97.08 124.83
CA ARG A 100 -37.67 -96.21 124.23
C ARG A 100 -37.14 -94.79 123.98
N LYS A 101 -36.40 -94.20 124.92
CA LYS A 101 -35.76 -92.88 124.80
C LYS A 101 -34.72 -92.87 123.67
N TYR A 102 -33.89 -93.91 123.56
CA TYR A 102 -32.95 -94.09 122.46
C TYR A 102 -33.66 -94.26 121.10
N ASP A 103 -34.68 -95.11 121.02
CA ASP A 103 -35.48 -95.35 119.81
C ASP A 103 -36.27 -94.10 119.37
N ILE A 104 -36.61 -93.18 120.28
CA ILE A 104 -37.12 -91.84 119.97
C ILE A 104 -35.98 -90.97 119.40
N ALA A 105 -34.90 -90.77 120.15
CA ALA A 105 -33.79 -89.89 119.77
C ALA A 105 -33.15 -90.29 118.42
N VAL A 106 -33.02 -91.59 118.13
CA VAL A 106 -32.52 -92.10 116.85
C VAL A 106 -33.49 -91.82 115.70
N ARG A 107 -34.81 -91.87 115.91
CA ARG A 107 -35.80 -91.47 114.89
C ARG A 107 -35.78 -89.97 114.66
N GLU A 108 -35.74 -89.18 115.73
CA GLU A 108 -35.66 -87.71 115.64
C GLU A 108 -34.40 -87.27 114.90
N ALA A 109 -33.23 -87.80 115.28
CA ALA A 109 -31.97 -87.54 114.59
C ALA A 109 -32.00 -87.96 113.11
N LYS A 110 -32.59 -89.11 112.76
CA LYS A 110 -32.79 -89.53 111.36
C LYS A 110 -33.67 -88.55 110.59
N THR A 111 -34.83 -88.14 111.13
CA THR A 111 -35.71 -87.18 110.45
C THR A 111 -35.11 -85.77 110.37
N ALA A 112 -34.25 -85.38 111.32
CA ALA A 112 -33.51 -84.12 111.27
C ALA A 112 -32.44 -84.15 110.17
N LEU A 113 -31.70 -85.26 110.05
CA LEU A 113 -30.71 -85.48 108.99
C LEU A 113 -31.35 -85.54 107.60
N GLU A 114 -32.50 -86.22 107.47
CA GLU A 114 -33.28 -86.26 106.22
C GLU A 114 -33.78 -84.86 105.82
N LYS A 115 -34.34 -84.09 106.76
CA LYS A 115 -34.72 -82.68 106.51
C LYS A 115 -33.53 -81.82 106.12
N ALA A 116 -32.38 -81.99 106.78
CA ALA A 116 -31.15 -81.26 106.45
C ALA A 116 -30.65 -81.62 105.04
N ALA A 117 -30.67 -82.90 104.66
CA ALA A 117 -30.32 -83.36 103.32
C ALA A 117 -31.26 -82.79 102.24
N ILE A 118 -32.57 -82.77 102.49
CA ILE A 118 -33.56 -82.15 101.58
C ILE A 118 -33.33 -80.64 101.44
N VAL A 119 -32.99 -79.93 102.53
CA VAL A 119 -32.65 -78.50 102.48
C VAL A 119 -31.36 -78.27 101.70
N GLN A 120 -30.32 -79.08 101.93
CA GLN A 120 -29.05 -79.01 101.21
C GLN A 120 -29.23 -79.31 99.71
N GLU A 121 -30.00 -80.34 99.36
CA GLU A 121 -30.30 -80.66 97.95
C GLU A 121 -31.05 -79.51 97.26
N ARG A 122 -32.00 -78.87 97.96
CA ARG A 122 -32.73 -77.70 97.45
C ARG A 122 -31.84 -76.47 97.28
N THR A 123 -30.94 -76.17 98.22
CA THR A 123 -30.02 -75.03 98.09
C THR A 123 -28.98 -75.28 97.00
N THR A 124 -28.40 -76.49 96.90
CA THR A 124 -27.51 -76.85 95.79
C THR A 124 -28.21 -76.72 94.44
N LYS A 125 -29.45 -77.24 94.28
CA LYS A 125 -30.24 -77.07 93.05
C LYS A 125 -30.55 -75.60 92.76
N GLN A 126 -30.87 -74.79 93.77
CA GLN A 126 -31.15 -73.36 93.58
C GLN A 126 -29.89 -72.56 93.19
N THR A 127 -28.72 -72.90 93.73
CA THR A 127 -27.44 -72.31 93.32
C THR A 127 -27.09 -72.72 91.90
N GLN A 128 -27.19 -74.01 91.55
CA GLN A 128 -26.95 -74.51 90.20
C GLN A 128 -27.84 -73.79 89.16
N LEU A 129 -29.14 -73.66 89.41
CA LEU A 129 -30.06 -72.93 88.52
C LEU A 129 -29.70 -71.45 88.35
N ARG A 130 -29.13 -70.79 89.37
CA ARG A 130 -28.62 -69.41 89.27
C ARG A 130 -27.32 -69.34 88.48
N GLU A 131 -26.39 -70.27 88.70
CA GLU A 131 -25.15 -70.34 87.93
C GLU A 131 -25.43 -70.62 86.46
N ASP A 132 -26.34 -71.54 86.14
CA ASP A 132 -26.67 -71.89 84.76
C ASP A 132 -27.46 -70.78 84.05
N ALA A 133 -28.33 -70.05 84.76
CA ALA A 133 -28.95 -68.82 84.23
C ALA A 133 -27.89 -67.75 83.91
N LEU A 134 -26.95 -67.49 84.83
CA LEU A 134 -25.86 -66.54 84.60
C LEU A 134 -24.91 -67.00 83.47
N ARG A 135 -24.63 -68.30 83.35
CA ARG A 135 -23.86 -68.87 82.23
C ARG A 135 -24.57 -68.64 80.90
N ALA A 136 -25.90 -68.80 80.85
CA ALA A 136 -26.70 -68.50 79.66
C ALA A 136 -26.66 -67.00 79.33
N GLU A 137 -26.95 -66.12 80.29
CA GLU A 137 -26.90 -64.66 80.11
C GLU A 137 -25.52 -64.18 79.62
N PHE A 138 -24.42 -64.71 80.17
CA PHE A 138 -23.07 -64.42 79.68
C PHE A 138 -22.80 -65.01 78.29
N SER A 139 -23.29 -66.21 77.98
CA SER A 139 -23.14 -66.84 76.67
C SER A 139 -23.86 -66.05 75.57
N ASP A 140 -25.10 -65.63 75.82
CA ASP A 140 -25.89 -64.84 74.87
C ASP A 140 -25.30 -63.44 74.68
N SER A 141 -24.88 -62.78 75.78
CA SER A 141 -24.19 -61.49 75.74
C SER A 141 -22.86 -61.57 74.99
N LEU A 142 -22.09 -62.66 75.15
CA LEU A 142 -20.87 -62.90 74.37
C LEU A 142 -21.18 -63.14 72.88
N ALA A 143 -22.25 -63.86 72.55
CA ALA A 143 -22.66 -64.09 71.16
C ALA A 143 -23.09 -62.78 70.46
N ASP A 144 -23.84 -61.92 71.14
CA ASP A 144 -24.19 -60.59 70.64
C ASP A 144 -22.95 -59.68 70.48
N LYS A 145 -21.99 -59.74 71.41
CA LYS A 145 -20.73 -58.97 71.29
C LYS A 145 -19.84 -59.48 70.17
N GLU A 146 -19.73 -60.79 69.99
CA GLU A 146 -19.02 -61.42 68.88
C GLU A 146 -19.64 -61.04 67.52
N LYS A 147 -20.96 -60.92 67.45
CA LYS A 147 -21.67 -60.38 66.28
C LYS A 147 -21.40 -58.89 66.07
N GLU A 148 -21.45 -58.07 67.12
CA GLU A 148 -21.13 -56.63 67.05
C GLU A 148 -19.68 -56.39 66.57
N ILE A 149 -18.74 -57.24 67.01
CA ILE A 149 -17.34 -57.22 66.58
C ILE A 149 -17.22 -57.57 65.09
N LYS A 150 -17.93 -58.60 64.61
CA LYS A 150 -17.94 -58.97 63.17
C LYS A 150 -18.54 -57.87 62.29
N ASP A 151 -19.68 -57.30 62.70
CA ASP A 151 -20.32 -56.18 62.01
C ASP A 151 -19.44 -54.92 61.98
N LYS A 152 -18.57 -54.72 62.99
CA LYS A 152 -17.57 -53.63 63.02
C LYS A 152 -16.35 -53.95 62.16
N ALA A 153 -15.83 -55.17 62.20
CA ALA A 153 -14.70 -55.60 61.39
C ALA A 153 -15.00 -55.47 59.89
N ALA A 154 -16.17 -55.94 59.43
CA ALA A 154 -16.60 -55.81 58.04
C ALA A 154 -16.74 -54.33 57.59
N LYS A 155 -17.15 -53.42 58.50
CA LYS A 155 -17.23 -51.98 58.21
C LYS A 155 -15.85 -51.32 58.12
N ILE A 156 -14.89 -51.79 58.93
CA ILE A 156 -13.48 -51.35 58.85
C ILE A 156 -12.86 -51.83 57.54
N GLU A 157 -13.00 -53.11 57.21
CA GLU A 157 -12.47 -53.69 55.96
C GLU A 157 -13.04 -52.97 54.72
N TYR A 158 -14.36 -52.71 54.68
CA TYR A 158 -14.97 -51.92 53.61
C TYR A 158 -14.41 -50.50 53.53
N ALA A 159 -14.20 -49.83 54.67
CA ALA A 159 -13.60 -48.49 54.70
C ALA A 159 -12.14 -48.50 54.22
N GLU A 160 -11.36 -49.54 54.54
CA GLU A 160 -10.00 -49.75 54.05
C GLU A 160 -9.96 -50.02 52.54
N GLN A 161 -10.92 -50.79 52.01
CA GLN A 161 -11.09 -51.01 50.56
C GLN A 161 -11.46 -49.69 49.83
N CYS A 162 -12.34 -48.87 50.41
CA CYS A 162 -12.64 -47.52 49.89
C CYS A 162 -11.40 -46.61 49.93
N MET A 163 -10.67 -46.60 51.04
CA MET A 163 -9.46 -45.77 51.21
C MET A 163 -8.33 -46.18 50.27
N THR A 164 -8.12 -47.47 50.03
CA THR A 164 -7.11 -47.94 49.06
C THR A 164 -7.49 -47.57 47.63
N THR A 165 -8.77 -47.68 47.26
CA THR A 165 -9.28 -47.24 45.95
C THR A 165 -9.05 -45.73 45.73
N LEU A 166 -9.47 -44.89 46.67
CA LEU A 166 -9.26 -43.43 46.60
C LEU A 166 -7.78 -43.04 46.56
N ASN A 167 -6.90 -43.78 47.25
CA ASN A 167 -5.44 -43.56 47.18
C ASN A 167 -4.84 -43.92 45.81
N LEU A 168 -5.41 -44.89 45.09
CA LEU A 168 -4.99 -45.23 43.72
C LEU A 168 -5.48 -44.18 42.72
N GLU A 169 -6.73 -43.72 42.86
CA GLU A 169 -7.29 -42.63 42.05
C GLU A 169 -6.52 -41.31 42.25
N LEU A 170 -6.18 -40.97 43.51
CA LEU A 170 -5.37 -39.80 43.84
C LEU A 170 -3.99 -39.86 43.16
N LYS A 171 -3.29 -41.00 43.25
CA LYS A 171 -1.99 -41.19 42.57
C LYS A 171 -2.11 -41.12 41.04
N ALA A 172 -3.22 -41.57 40.47
CA ALA A 172 -3.50 -41.44 39.04
C ALA A 172 -3.90 -40.01 38.61
N ALA A 173 -4.46 -39.20 39.51
CA ALA A 173 -4.68 -37.77 39.29
C ALA A 173 -3.38 -36.98 39.41
N GLU A 174 -2.55 -37.26 40.41
CA GLU A 174 -1.22 -36.66 40.58
C GLU A 174 -0.30 -36.91 39.39
N SER A 175 -0.29 -38.12 38.82
CA SER A 175 0.56 -38.44 37.67
C SER A 175 0.11 -37.69 36.41
N LYS A 176 -1.22 -37.56 36.20
CA LYS A 176 -1.79 -36.73 35.12
C LYS A 176 -1.44 -35.24 35.30
N MET A 177 -1.54 -34.72 36.52
CA MET A 177 -1.15 -33.34 36.83
C MET A 177 0.33 -33.10 36.50
N LYS A 178 1.21 -34.00 36.94
CA LYS A 178 2.65 -33.95 36.64
C LYS A 178 2.95 -34.02 35.13
N SER A 179 2.18 -34.77 34.33
CA SER A 179 2.32 -34.72 32.86
C SER A 179 1.85 -33.41 32.24
N TYR A 180 0.75 -32.82 32.74
CA TYR A 180 0.29 -31.51 32.27
C TYR A 180 1.25 -30.38 32.67
N ASP A 181 1.89 -30.44 33.84
CA ASP A 181 2.92 -29.46 34.25
C ASP A 181 4.12 -29.46 33.28
N VAL A 182 4.52 -30.64 32.79
CA VAL A 182 5.58 -30.79 31.77
C VAL A 182 5.12 -30.25 30.41
N GLU A 183 3.91 -30.59 29.97
CA GLU A 183 3.33 -30.10 28.71
C GLU A 183 3.19 -28.57 28.71
N ILE A 184 2.63 -27.99 29.78
CA ILE A 184 2.50 -26.55 30.00
C ILE A 184 3.88 -25.87 30.00
N SER A 185 4.91 -26.52 30.57
CA SER A 185 6.28 -25.99 30.56
C SER A 185 6.89 -26.01 29.14
N SER A 186 6.61 -27.04 28.34
CA SER A 186 7.02 -27.11 26.94
C SER A 186 6.33 -26.04 26.08
N LEU A 187 5.01 -25.89 26.22
CA LEU A 187 4.23 -24.89 25.48
C LEU A 187 4.63 -23.46 25.85
N LYS A 188 4.97 -23.18 27.12
CA LYS A 188 5.54 -21.88 27.54
C LYS A 188 6.88 -21.58 26.88
N LEU A 189 7.72 -22.60 26.67
CA LEU A 189 9.01 -22.46 25.97
C LEU A 189 8.79 -22.17 24.48
N GLU A 190 7.89 -22.91 23.82
CA GLU A 190 7.54 -22.70 22.41
C GLU A 190 6.95 -21.30 22.17
N ILE A 191 6.02 -20.85 23.02
CA ILE A 191 5.45 -19.49 22.96
C ILE A 191 6.55 -18.42 23.08
N LYS A 192 7.54 -18.64 23.95
CA LYS A 192 8.70 -17.72 24.10
C LYS A 192 9.58 -17.71 22.85
N GLU A 193 9.90 -18.87 22.29
CA GLU A 193 10.71 -18.99 21.07
C GLU A 193 10.01 -18.37 19.85
N LEU A 194 8.68 -18.56 19.73
CA LEU A 194 7.87 -17.92 18.69
C LEU A 194 7.79 -16.40 18.86
N GLY A 195 7.71 -15.90 20.11
CA GLY A 195 7.79 -14.47 20.40
C GLY A 195 9.14 -13.85 20.02
N GLU A 196 10.25 -14.53 20.35
CA GLU A 196 11.61 -14.09 19.98
C GLU A 196 11.81 -14.08 18.45
N LYS A 197 11.29 -15.08 17.73
CA LYS A 197 11.26 -15.12 16.26
C LYS A 197 10.41 -13.98 15.68
N LEU A 198 9.25 -13.70 16.27
CA LEU A 198 8.37 -12.62 15.81
C LEU A 198 9.05 -11.25 15.93
N GLU A 199 9.69 -10.95 17.06
CA GLU A 199 10.40 -9.68 17.23
C GLU A 199 11.64 -9.55 16.33
N ALA A 200 12.37 -10.65 16.08
CA ALA A 200 13.47 -10.65 15.12
C ALA A 200 12.98 -10.36 13.68
N VAL A 201 11.83 -10.91 13.29
CA VAL A 201 11.19 -10.63 11.98
C VAL A 201 10.64 -9.20 11.92
N ASN A 202 10.02 -8.71 13.01
CA ASN A 202 9.52 -7.34 13.15
C ASN A 202 10.66 -6.31 12.98
N ALA A 203 11.76 -6.48 13.73
CA ALA A 203 12.93 -5.62 13.62
C ALA A 203 13.52 -5.59 12.19
N LYS A 204 13.57 -6.75 11.52
CA LYS A 204 14.02 -6.88 10.12
C LYS A 204 13.05 -6.24 9.11
N ALA A 205 11.74 -6.38 9.32
CA ALA A 205 10.73 -5.71 8.49
C ALA A 205 10.87 -4.18 8.61
N GLN A 206 11.03 -3.66 9.82
CA GLN A 206 11.30 -2.25 10.05
C GLN A 206 12.64 -1.77 9.46
N SER A 207 13.69 -2.61 9.39
CA SER A 207 14.94 -2.20 8.73
C SER A 207 14.74 -2.03 7.23
N PHE A 208 14.03 -2.96 6.58
CA PHE A 208 13.66 -2.82 5.16
C PHE A 208 12.71 -1.64 4.91
N GLU A 209 11.81 -1.32 5.84
CA GLU A 209 10.92 -0.16 5.74
C GLU A 209 11.69 1.18 5.84
N ARG A 210 12.77 1.23 6.64
CA ARG A 210 13.70 2.38 6.68
C ARG A 210 14.51 2.48 5.39
N GLU A 211 15.01 1.35 4.89
CA GLU A 211 15.77 1.26 3.63
C GLU A 211 14.95 1.71 2.41
N ALA A 212 13.71 1.20 2.28
CA ALA A 212 12.77 1.61 1.23
C ALA A 212 12.44 3.11 1.29
N ARG A 213 12.32 3.69 2.49
CA ARG A 213 12.13 5.15 2.66
C ARG A 213 13.35 5.96 2.21
N MET A 214 14.57 5.48 2.42
CA MET A 214 15.78 6.15 1.92
C MET A 214 15.89 6.04 0.39
N LEU A 215 15.59 4.88 -0.20
CA LEU A 215 15.62 4.67 -1.65
C LEU A 215 14.56 5.50 -2.38
N GLU A 216 13.36 5.65 -1.83
CA GLU A 216 12.33 6.53 -2.41
C GLU A 216 12.72 8.02 -2.31
N GLN A 217 13.41 8.44 -1.23
CA GLN A 217 13.98 9.79 -1.12
C GLN A 217 15.10 10.03 -2.15
N GLU A 218 16.00 9.06 -2.34
CA GLU A 218 17.05 9.13 -3.36
C GLU A 218 16.46 9.21 -4.78
N LYS A 219 15.45 8.37 -5.07
CA LYS A 219 14.69 8.41 -6.33
C LYS A 219 14.07 9.78 -6.58
N ILE A 220 13.36 10.37 -5.62
CA ILE A 220 12.75 11.70 -5.76
C ILE A 220 13.81 12.77 -6.02
N HIS A 221 14.94 12.72 -5.32
CA HIS A 221 16.07 13.64 -5.54
C HIS A 221 16.69 13.47 -6.94
N LEU A 222 16.86 12.24 -7.42
CA LEU A 222 17.35 11.96 -8.78
C LEU A 222 16.35 12.41 -9.85
N GLU A 223 15.04 12.16 -9.67
CA GLU A 223 13.98 12.64 -10.56
C GLU A 223 13.98 14.17 -10.67
N GLN A 224 14.08 14.88 -9.53
CA GLN A 224 14.21 16.35 -9.50
C GLN A 224 15.48 16.84 -10.21
N LYS A 225 16.62 16.18 -9.96
CA LYS A 225 17.89 16.53 -10.63
C LYS A 225 17.79 16.34 -12.14
N TYR A 226 17.32 15.19 -12.61
CA TYR A 226 17.15 14.93 -14.04
C TYR A 226 16.17 15.91 -14.67
N ARG A 227 15.06 16.25 -14.00
CA ARG A 227 14.14 17.30 -14.45
C ARG A 227 14.87 18.61 -14.69
N SER A 228 15.66 19.09 -13.73
CA SER A 228 16.39 20.35 -13.86
C SER A 228 17.43 20.35 -14.98
N GLU A 229 18.07 19.21 -15.28
CA GLU A 229 19.01 19.11 -16.41
C GLU A 229 18.27 18.97 -17.76
N PHE A 230 17.06 18.40 -17.80
CA PHE A 230 16.20 18.43 -18.99
C PHE A 230 15.71 19.86 -19.29
N ASP A 231 15.17 20.55 -18.29
CA ASP A 231 14.69 21.94 -18.45
C ASP A 231 15.85 22.86 -18.89
N ARG A 232 17.07 22.62 -18.38
CA ARG A 232 18.31 23.30 -18.82
C ARG A 232 18.74 22.93 -20.24
N PHE A 233 18.59 21.67 -20.64
CA PHE A 233 18.89 21.23 -22.01
C PHE A 233 17.94 21.86 -23.03
N GLU A 234 16.64 21.98 -22.70
CA GLU A 234 15.67 22.72 -23.52
C GLU A 234 16.05 24.20 -23.65
N GLU A 235 16.44 24.85 -22.55
CA GLU A 235 16.92 26.25 -22.55
C GLU A 235 18.16 26.44 -23.45
N VAL A 236 19.13 25.52 -23.39
CA VAL A 236 20.30 25.53 -24.27
C VAL A 236 19.90 25.25 -25.73
N GLN A 237 18.97 24.33 -25.98
CA GLN A 237 18.49 24.03 -27.33
C GLN A 237 17.79 25.24 -27.97
N GLU A 238 16.97 25.99 -27.23
CA GLU A 238 16.34 27.19 -27.78
C GLU A 238 17.35 28.34 -27.95
N ARG A 239 18.34 28.50 -27.06
CA ARG A 239 19.48 29.40 -27.31
C ARG A 239 20.20 29.05 -28.62
N CYS A 240 20.43 27.77 -28.91
CA CYS A 240 21.01 27.34 -30.18
C CYS A 240 20.09 27.66 -31.37
N LYS A 241 18.78 27.42 -31.27
CA LYS A 241 17.80 27.81 -32.31
C LYS A 241 17.77 29.31 -32.56
N ILE A 242 17.89 30.15 -31.52
CA ILE A 242 17.99 31.61 -31.64
C ILE A 242 19.30 32.01 -32.32
N ALA A 243 20.44 31.47 -31.87
CA ALA A 243 21.74 31.72 -32.48
C ALA A 243 21.80 31.29 -33.95
N GLU A 244 21.16 30.18 -34.33
CA GLU A 244 20.99 29.79 -35.74
C GLU A 244 20.17 30.81 -36.54
N LYS A 245 19.03 31.26 -36.00
CA LYS A 245 18.18 32.30 -36.63
C LYS A 245 18.93 33.63 -36.76
N GLU A 246 19.88 33.93 -35.88
CA GLU A 246 20.74 35.11 -35.94
C GLU A 246 21.88 34.95 -36.93
N ALA A 247 22.57 33.81 -36.93
CA ALA A 247 23.60 33.49 -37.91
C ALA A 247 23.04 33.52 -39.34
N LYS A 248 21.85 32.94 -39.58
CA LYS A 248 21.15 32.98 -40.89
C LYS A 248 20.87 34.42 -41.34
N ARG A 249 20.28 35.25 -40.47
CA ARG A 249 20.04 36.69 -40.73
C ARG A 249 21.34 37.46 -41.01
N ALA A 250 22.43 37.15 -40.28
CA ALA A 250 23.73 37.77 -40.50
C ALA A 250 24.37 37.36 -41.83
N THR A 251 24.26 36.08 -42.23
CA THR A 251 24.72 35.61 -43.55
C THR A 251 23.93 36.25 -44.69
N GLU A 252 22.60 36.32 -44.59
CA GLU A 252 21.75 36.97 -45.59
C GLU A 252 22.09 38.46 -45.76
N LEU A 253 22.36 39.17 -44.66
CA LEU A 253 22.78 40.57 -44.69
C LEU A 253 24.17 40.72 -45.32
N ALA A 254 25.11 39.82 -45.01
CA ALA A 254 26.44 39.80 -45.61
C ALA A 254 26.43 39.40 -47.10
N ASP A 255 25.47 38.58 -47.55
CA ASP A 255 25.26 38.27 -48.97
C ASP A 255 24.63 39.46 -49.72
N LYS A 256 23.62 40.13 -49.12
CA LYS A 256 23.05 41.39 -49.66
C LYS A 256 24.11 42.47 -49.83
N ALA A 257 24.88 42.75 -48.77
CA ALA A 257 25.97 43.73 -48.83
C ALA A 257 27.04 43.38 -49.88
N ARG A 258 27.35 42.09 -50.09
CA ARG A 258 28.25 41.64 -51.17
C ARG A 258 27.63 41.82 -52.56
N ALA A 259 26.34 41.54 -52.74
CA ALA A 259 25.64 41.76 -54.01
C ALA A 259 25.56 43.26 -54.36
N GLU A 260 25.24 44.11 -53.38
CA GLU A 260 25.23 45.56 -53.49
C GLU A 260 26.63 46.11 -53.84
N ALA A 261 27.68 45.66 -53.16
CA ALA A 261 29.07 46.05 -53.48
C ALA A 261 29.49 45.63 -54.90
N VAL A 262 29.04 44.46 -55.38
CA VAL A 262 29.26 44.01 -56.76
C VAL A 262 28.47 44.86 -57.77
N SER A 263 27.26 45.33 -57.43
CA SER A 263 26.51 46.27 -58.28
C SER A 263 27.23 47.62 -58.35
N ALA A 264 27.55 48.22 -57.20
CA ALA A 264 28.26 49.49 -57.11
C ALA A 264 29.62 49.46 -57.83
N GLN A 265 30.35 48.35 -57.80
CA GLN A 265 31.60 48.20 -58.55
C GLN A 265 31.37 48.04 -60.07
N LYS A 266 30.28 47.41 -60.51
CA LYS A 266 29.88 47.39 -61.94
C LYS A 266 29.48 48.78 -62.41
N GLU A 267 28.68 49.50 -61.63
CA GLU A 267 28.24 50.87 -61.90
C GLU A 267 29.45 51.81 -61.98
N LYS A 268 30.39 51.73 -61.03
CA LYS A 268 31.67 52.45 -61.08
C LYS A 268 32.47 52.13 -62.35
N ASN A 269 32.57 50.86 -62.74
CA ASN A 269 33.27 50.45 -63.95
C ASN A 269 32.60 51.02 -65.21
N GLU A 270 31.26 51.01 -65.27
CA GLU A 270 30.50 51.58 -66.38
C GLU A 270 30.59 53.10 -66.43
N ILE A 271 30.58 53.79 -65.29
CA ILE A 271 30.86 55.24 -65.20
C ILE A 271 32.27 55.56 -65.72
N HIS A 272 33.29 54.78 -65.34
CA HIS A 272 34.64 54.95 -65.91
C HIS A 272 34.68 54.66 -67.41
N ARG A 273 33.97 53.64 -67.90
CA ARG A 273 33.86 53.32 -69.33
C ARG A 273 33.23 54.48 -70.11
N LEU A 274 32.11 55.02 -69.63
CA LEU A 274 31.42 56.17 -70.20
C LEU A 274 32.27 57.44 -70.13
N ALA A 275 33.04 57.66 -69.05
CA ALA A 275 33.95 58.80 -68.93
C ALA A 275 35.10 58.73 -69.95
N MET A 276 35.70 57.55 -70.16
CA MET A 276 36.70 57.34 -71.21
C MET A 276 36.09 57.52 -72.61
N GLU A 277 34.87 57.04 -72.84
CA GLU A 277 34.15 57.25 -74.11
C GLU A 277 33.87 58.73 -74.38
N ARG A 278 33.54 59.51 -73.33
CA ARG A 278 33.37 60.97 -73.40
C ARG A 278 34.69 61.70 -73.64
N LEU A 279 35.77 61.35 -72.96
CA LEU A 279 37.11 61.90 -73.24
C LEU A 279 37.50 61.65 -74.69
N ALA A 280 37.35 60.42 -75.18
CA ALA A 280 37.61 60.08 -76.57
C ALA A 280 36.66 60.78 -77.57
N GLN A 281 35.49 61.29 -77.15
CA GLN A 281 34.64 62.17 -77.97
C GLN A 281 35.15 63.62 -77.95
N ILE A 282 35.58 64.11 -76.78
CA ILE A 282 36.14 65.45 -76.58
C ILE A 282 37.42 65.63 -77.40
N GLU A 283 38.40 64.74 -77.30
CA GLU A 283 39.65 64.81 -78.08
C GLU A 283 39.40 64.83 -79.60
N ARG A 284 38.35 64.15 -80.08
CA ARG A 284 37.95 64.17 -81.50
C ARG A 284 37.34 65.50 -81.90
N ALA A 285 36.60 66.15 -81.01
CA ALA A 285 36.08 67.51 -81.22
C ALA A 285 37.21 68.54 -81.16
N GLU A 286 38.13 68.43 -80.20
CA GLU A 286 39.30 69.31 -80.07
C GLU A 286 40.21 69.23 -81.31
N ARG A 287 40.55 68.03 -81.78
CA ARG A 287 41.30 67.84 -83.04
C ARG A 287 40.56 68.35 -84.28
N HIS A 288 39.23 68.41 -84.25
CA HIS A 288 38.45 69.03 -85.32
C HIS A 288 38.45 70.56 -85.23
N ILE A 289 38.36 71.13 -84.02
CA ILE A 289 38.49 72.56 -83.74
C ILE A 289 39.87 73.06 -84.16
N GLU A 290 40.95 72.40 -83.74
CA GLU A 290 42.33 72.76 -84.09
C GLU A 290 42.55 72.76 -85.62
N ASN A 291 41.92 71.83 -86.35
CA ASN A 291 41.95 71.81 -87.82
C ASN A 291 41.15 72.99 -88.43
N LEU A 292 40.00 73.34 -87.87
CA LEU A 292 39.21 74.51 -88.30
C LEU A 292 39.92 75.83 -87.97
N GLU A 293 40.70 75.88 -86.88
CA GLU A 293 41.52 77.03 -86.52
C GLU A 293 42.70 77.21 -87.48
N ARG A 294 43.37 76.12 -87.90
CA ARG A 294 44.36 76.17 -89.00
C ARG A 294 43.74 76.69 -90.30
N GLN A 295 42.62 76.11 -90.73
CA GLN A 295 41.91 76.57 -91.94
C GLN A 295 41.48 78.05 -91.85
N LYS A 296 41.15 78.53 -90.64
CA LYS A 296 40.86 79.95 -90.39
C LYS A 296 42.11 80.84 -90.46
N THR A 297 43.27 80.39 -89.98
CA THR A 297 44.52 81.16 -90.14
C THR A 297 44.96 81.22 -91.59
N ASP A 298 44.93 80.09 -92.30
CA ASP A 298 45.33 80.01 -93.71
C ASP A 298 44.50 80.99 -94.58
N LEU A 299 43.17 81.02 -94.38
CA LEU A 299 42.26 81.96 -95.04
C LEU A 299 42.45 83.42 -94.59
N ALA A 300 42.88 83.67 -93.35
CA ALA A 300 43.15 85.02 -92.87
C ALA A 300 44.44 85.60 -93.48
N ASP A 301 45.47 84.76 -93.63
CA ASP A 301 46.73 85.12 -94.29
C ASP A 301 46.53 85.33 -95.81
N GLU A 302 45.68 84.51 -96.45
CA GLU A 302 45.29 84.70 -97.86
C GLU A 302 44.53 86.04 -98.07
N VAL A 303 43.56 86.35 -97.21
CA VAL A 303 42.86 87.66 -97.22
C VAL A 303 43.83 88.82 -96.97
N GLN A 304 44.82 88.66 -96.09
CA GLN A 304 45.81 89.69 -95.83
C GLN A 304 46.78 89.88 -97.01
N SER A 305 47.17 88.80 -97.71
CA SER A 305 47.94 88.88 -98.96
C SER A 305 47.17 89.62 -100.05
N LEU A 306 45.88 89.30 -100.25
CA LEU A 306 45.03 89.97 -101.22
C LEU A 306 44.88 91.47 -100.93
N ARG A 307 44.77 91.88 -99.65
CA ARG A 307 44.77 93.29 -99.23
C ARG A 307 46.08 94.01 -99.51
N VAL A 308 47.23 93.34 -99.39
CA VAL A 308 48.52 93.96 -99.74
C VAL A 308 48.58 94.23 -101.25
N SER A 309 48.16 93.27 -102.08
CA SER A 309 48.06 93.45 -103.53
C SER A 309 47.03 94.50 -103.95
N GLU A 310 45.91 94.61 -103.25
CA GLU A 310 44.90 95.67 -103.42
C GLU A 310 45.51 97.06 -103.18
N VAL A 311 46.26 97.24 -102.09
CA VAL A 311 46.92 98.52 -101.76
C VAL A 311 48.02 98.87 -102.77
N GLU A 312 48.82 97.91 -103.24
CA GLU A 312 49.79 98.16 -104.31
C GLU A 312 49.12 98.54 -105.64
N ALA A 313 48.00 97.89 -105.99
CA ALA A 313 47.24 98.22 -107.19
C ALA A 313 46.66 99.63 -107.13
N LEU A 314 46.02 100.00 -106.01
CA LEU A 314 45.48 101.35 -105.78
C LEU A 314 46.58 102.43 -105.83
N SER A 315 47.71 102.19 -105.15
CA SER A 315 48.89 103.08 -105.19
C SER A 315 49.38 103.34 -106.62
N LYS A 316 49.35 102.31 -107.47
CA LYS A 316 49.76 102.40 -108.87
C LYS A 316 48.73 103.13 -109.75
N VAL A 317 47.44 103.03 -109.44
CA VAL A 317 46.37 103.79 -110.10
C VAL A 317 46.53 105.28 -109.81
N THR A 318 46.67 105.68 -108.53
CA THR A 318 46.83 107.09 -108.15
C THR A 318 48.05 107.76 -108.77
N LEU A 319 49.15 107.03 -108.99
CA LEU A 319 50.31 107.53 -109.72
C LEU A 319 50.00 107.81 -111.20
N LEU A 320 49.21 106.97 -111.85
CA LEU A 320 48.81 107.13 -113.25
C LEU A 320 47.78 108.24 -113.44
N GLU A 321 46.82 108.36 -112.51
CA GLU A 321 45.83 109.44 -112.48
C GLU A 321 46.51 110.82 -112.43
N GLY A 322 47.53 111.00 -111.58
CA GLY A 322 48.32 112.24 -111.52
C GLY A 322 49.04 112.58 -112.84
N MET A 323 49.54 111.58 -113.57
CA MET A 323 50.17 111.77 -114.89
C MET A 323 49.16 112.12 -116.00
N VAL A 324 47.91 111.66 -115.89
CA VAL A 324 46.82 112.07 -116.80
C VAL A 324 46.41 113.51 -116.50
N GLU A 325 46.27 113.88 -115.22
CA GLU A 325 45.83 115.21 -114.81
C GLU A 325 46.86 116.32 -115.13
N GLU A 326 48.15 116.00 -115.31
CA GLU A 326 49.13 116.94 -115.90
C GLU A 326 48.94 117.11 -117.42
N ARG A 327 48.69 116.00 -118.13
CA ARG A 327 48.46 116.01 -119.60
C ARG A 327 47.20 116.77 -119.99
N GLU A 328 46.14 116.65 -119.21
CA GLU A 328 44.89 117.38 -119.47
C GLU A 328 45.08 118.90 -119.31
N LYS A 329 45.84 119.35 -118.30
CA LYS A 329 46.19 120.77 -118.11
C LYS A 329 47.06 121.32 -119.25
N GLU A 330 47.95 120.50 -119.80
CA GLU A 330 48.77 120.84 -120.97
C GLU A 330 47.90 121.02 -122.24
N ILE A 331 46.91 120.15 -122.44
CA ILE A 331 45.96 120.22 -123.58
C ILE A 331 45.01 121.43 -123.45
N GLU A 332 44.45 121.68 -122.26
CA GLU A 332 43.54 122.81 -122.00
C GLU A 332 44.22 124.16 -122.30
N SER A 333 45.49 124.29 -121.92
CA SER A 333 46.33 125.46 -122.23
C SER A 333 46.50 125.69 -123.74
N LEU A 334 46.79 124.63 -124.50
CA LEU A 334 46.93 124.67 -125.96
C LEU A 334 45.61 125.03 -126.67
N MET A 335 44.49 124.44 -126.22
CA MET A 335 43.16 124.69 -126.78
C MET A 335 42.72 126.15 -126.62
N LYS A 336 42.99 126.74 -125.44
CA LYS A 336 42.66 128.14 -125.15
C LYS A 336 43.43 129.12 -126.05
N SER A 337 44.74 128.92 -126.19
CA SER A 337 45.60 129.69 -127.08
C SER A 337 45.16 129.61 -128.56
N ASN A 338 44.75 128.42 -129.03
CA ASN A 338 44.29 128.23 -130.40
C ASN A 338 42.97 128.98 -130.69
N ASN A 339 42.02 128.97 -129.76
CA ASN A 339 40.74 129.66 -129.91
C ASN A 339 40.90 131.20 -129.96
N GLU A 340 41.82 131.77 -129.19
CA GLU A 340 42.09 133.21 -129.21
C GLU A 340 42.67 133.67 -130.58
N GLN A 341 43.54 132.86 -131.20
CA GLN A 341 44.01 133.11 -132.58
C GLN A 341 42.90 132.95 -133.63
N ARG A 342 42.01 131.96 -133.46
CA ARG A 342 40.85 131.77 -134.36
C ARG A 342 39.88 132.94 -134.29
N ALA A 343 39.54 133.43 -133.09
CA ALA A 343 38.63 134.57 -132.91
C ALA A 343 39.16 135.84 -133.61
N SER A 344 40.45 136.15 -133.43
CA SER A 344 41.13 137.25 -134.13
C SER A 344 41.03 137.13 -135.66
N THR A 345 41.18 135.92 -136.19
CA THR A 345 41.13 135.67 -137.64
C THR A 345 39.72 135.84 -138.21
N VAL A 346 38.68 135.38 -137.50
CA VAL A 346 37.27 135.53 -137.93
C VAL A 346 36.87 137.00 -137.99
N GLN A 347 37.23 137.80 -136.97
CA GLN A 347 36.86 139.21 -136.88
C GLN A 347 37.41 140.06 -138.05
N VAL A 348 38.55 139.68 -138.63
CA VAL A 348 39.10 140.31 -139.85
C VAL A 348 38.33 139.90 -141.11
N LEU A 349 37.86 138.66 -141.19
CA LEU A 349 37.12 138.13 -142.35
C LEU A 349 35.70 138.71 -142.43
N GLU A 350 35.02 138.93 -141.30
CA GLU A 350 33.69 139.54 -141.25
C GLU A 350 33.70 140.97 -141.82
N GLY A 351 34.71 141.78 -141.48
CA GLY A 351 34.87 143.13 -142.01
C GLY A 351 35.09 143.20 -143.53
N LEU A 352 35.71 142.17 -144.11
CA LEU A 352 35.84 142.04 -145.57
C LEU A 352 34.54 141.57 -146.22
N LEU A 353 33.85 140.61 -145.62
CA LEU A 353 32.61 140.02 -146.15
C LEU A 353 31.48 141.05 -146.28
N GLU A 354 31.36 141.95 -145.31
CA GLU A 354 30.33 143.00 -145.34
C GLU A 354 30.58 144.04 -146.45
N SER A 355 31.85 144.27 -146.81
CA SER A 355 32.21 145.11 -147.97
C SER A 355 31.84 144.47 -149.32
N GLU A 356 31.91 143.13 -149.44
CA GLU A 356 31.52 142.43 -150.67
C GLU A 356 29.99 142.45 -150.87
N ARG A 357 29.22 142.27 -149.79
CA ARG A 357 27.75 142.26 -149.80
C ARG A 357 27.17 143.57 -150.30
N ALA A 358 27.71 144.71 -149.84
CA ALA A 358 27.30 146.03 -150.32
C ALA A 358 27.51 146.18 -151.84
N ALA A 359 28.68 145.75 -152.35
CA ALA A 359 28.99 145.82 -153.79
C ALA A 359 28.10 144.89 -154.64
N ARG A 360 27.74 143.69 -154.14
CA ARG A 360 26.83 142.78 -154.86
C ARG A 360 25.40 143.32 -155.00
N ALA A 361 24.87 143.98 -153.97
CA ALA A 361 23.53 144.58 -154.02
C ALA A 361 23.41 145.63 -155.14
N GLU A 362 24.49 146.38 -155.39
CA GLU A 362 24.54 147.36 -156.48
C GLU A 362 24.62 146.72 -157.88
N ALA A 363 25.09 145.48 -157.99
CA ALA A 363 25.20 144.76 -159.25
C ALA A 363 23.89 144.06 -159.66
N ASN A 364 23.23 143.35 -158.74
CA ASN A 364 22.07 142.50 -159.09
C ASN A 364 20.86 143.30 -159.61
N ASN A 365 20.59 144.46 -159.00
CA ASN A 365 19.52 145.38 -159.43
C ASN A 365 19.69 145.89 -160.88
N ARG A 366 20.92 145.88 -161.42
CA ARG A 366 21.19 146.24 -162.83
C ARG A 366 21.01 145.07 -163.79
N ALA A 367 21.11 143.83 -163.31
CA ALA A 367 20.96 142.62 -164.12
C ALA A 367 19.49 142.25 -164.36
N GLU A 368 18.64 142.34 -163.33
CA GLU A 368 17.22 141.93 -163.44
C GLU A 368 16.44 142.79 -164.44
N ALA A 369 16.73 144.09 -164.52
CA ALA A 369 16.14 145.01 -165.50
C ALA A 369 16.43 144.61 -166.97
N LEU A 370 17.56 143.95 -167.24
CA LEU A 370 17.91 143.42 -168.57
C LEU A 370 17.30 142.04 -168.84
N SER A 371 17.14 141.22 -167.80
CA SER A 371 16.57 139.87 -167.91
C SER A 371 15.13 139.88 -168.44
N VAL A 372 14.30 140.81 -167.94
CA VAL A 372 12.88 140.95 -168.33
C VAL A 372 12.71 141.29 -169.83
N GLN A 373 13.66 142.01 -170.43
CA GLN A 373 13.65 142.27 -171.89
C GLN A 373 14.03 141.04 -172.72
N LEU A 374 14.93 140.18 -172.23
CA LEU A 374 15.44 139.03 -172.97
C LEU A 374 14.48 137.82 -172.99
N GLN A 375 13.71 137.61 -171.93
CA GLN A 375 12.86 136.41 -171.86
C GLN A 375 11.63 136.49 -172.82
N SER A 376 11.17 137.71 -173.12
CA SER A 376 10.07 137.97 -174.07
C SER A 376 10.45 137.71 -175.53
N THR A 377 11.74 137.84 -175.89
CA THR A 377 12.21 137.61 -177.27
C THR A 377 12.45 136.15 -177.58
N GLN A 378 12.96 135.36 -176.63
CA GLN A 378 13.25 133.94 -176.81
C GLN A 378 11.99 133.08 -176.99
N GLY A 379 10.87 133.46 -176.34
CA GLY A 379 9.60 132.73 -176.39
C GLY A 379 8.93 132.61 -177.78
N LYS A 380 9.49 133.25 -178.81
CA LYS A 380 9.05 133.09 -180.22
C LYS A 380 9.63 131.87 -180.93
N LEU A 381 10.72 131.29 -180.41
CA LEU A 381 11.64 130.50 -181.25
C LEU A 381 11.28 129.02 -181.32
N ASP A 382 11.17 128.34 -180.18
CA ASP A 382 11.33 126.88 -180.14
C ASP A 382 10.09 126.10 -180.63
N LEU A 383 8.88 126.65 -180.46
CA LEU A 383 7.63 125.98 -180.84
C LEU A 383 7.49 125.75 -182.37
N LEU A 384 8.18 126.57 -183.18
CA LEU A 384 8.20 126.42 -184.64
C LEU A 384 9.25 125.42 -185.14
N GLN A 385 10.29 125.13 -184.34
CA GLN A 385 11.51 124.51 -184.87
C GLN A 385 11.48 122.96 -184.86
N GLN A 386 10.58 122.31 -184.10
CA GLN A 386 10.78 120.89 -183.78
C GLN A 386 10.25 119.87 -184.81
N GLN A 387 9.08 120.05 -185.43
CA GLN A 387 8.38 118.90 -186.08
C GLN A 387 7.78 119.12 -187.49
N LEU A 388 8.01 120.26 -188.13
CA LEU A 388 7.91 120.39 -189.60
C LEU A 388 9.33 120.72 -190.10
N THR A 389 10.03 119.87 -190.85
CA THR A 389 9.69 118.59 -191.51
C THR A 389 10.99 117.74 -191.47
N SER A 390 11.05 116.53 -190.89
CA SER A 390 10.36 115.27 -191.21
C SER A 390 10.80 114.65 -192.55
N VAL A 391 10.74 113.30 -192.66
CA VAL A 391 11.16 112.50 -193.84
C VAL A 391 10.09 112.59 -194.96
N ARG A 392 9.87 113.82 -195.42
CA ARG A 392 9.22 114.26 -196.67
C ARG A 392 9.33 115.80 -196.65
N LEU A 393 10.17 116.44 -197.45
CA LEU A 393 10.87 115.97 -198.65
C LEU A 393 12.23 116.66 -198.79
N ASN A 394 13.09 116.03 -199.59
CA ASN A 394 14.23 116.65 -200.27
C ASN A 394 15.36 117.11 -199.31
N GLU A 395 16.61 117.33 -199.72
CA GLU A 395 17.45 117.05 -200.91
C GLU A 395 18.80 117.75 -200.61
N THR A 396 19.79 117.72 -201.51
CA THR A 396 20.99 118.62 -201.49
C THR A 396 21.78 118.74 -200.17
N ALA A 397 22.94 118.11 -200.03
CA ALA A 397 24.23 118.49 -200.65
C ALA A 397 24.96 119.70 -200.00
N LEU A 398 26.27 119.46 -199.79
CA LEU A 398 27.43 120.36 -199.89
C LEU A 398 27.30 121.90 -199.78
N ASP A 399 28.17 122.43 -198.90
CA ASP A 399 28.85 123.75 -198.96
C ASP A 399 27.97 125.01 -198.80
N GLY A 400 28.58 126.16 -198.43
CA GLY A 400 27.84 127.43 -198.36
C GLY A 400 28.18 128.50 -197.30
N LYS A 401 29.43 128.57 -196.81
CA LYS A 401 30.17 129.83 -196.45
C LYS A 401 29.46 131.08 -195.85
N LEU A 402 30.14 131.65 -194.82
CA LEU A 402 30.42 133.09 -194.53
C LEU A 402 29.49 133.98 -193.64
N LYS A 403 30.11 134.48 -192.55
CA LYS A 403 29.99 135.83 -191.90
C LYS A 403 28.70 136.16 -191.10
N SER A 404 28.73 137.02 -190.05
CA SER A 404 29.78 137.95 -189.56
C SER A 404 29.72 138.32 -188.04
N ALA A 405 30.84 138.85 -187.50
CA ALA A 405 31.01 139.83 -186.39
C ALA A 405 30.94 139.48 -184.85
N SER A 406 32.12 139.61 -184.18
CA SER A 406 32.47 140.28 -182.86
C SER A 406 32.12 139.78 -181.41
N HIS A 407 33.17 139.36 -180.65
CA HIS A 407 33.56 139.56 -179.20
C HIS A 407 32.78 139.02 -177.92
N GLY A 408 33.49 138.45 -176.90
CA GLY A 408 32.99 138.02 -175.52
C GLY A 408 34.01 137.25 -174.57
N LYS A 409 33.72 136.92 -173.26
CA LYS A 409 34.63 136.21 -172.24
C LYS A 409 34.04 135.59 -170.87
N ARG A 410 34.58 134.42 -170.37
CA ARG A 410 34.73 133.75 -168.97
C ARG A 410 33.67 132.77 -168.28
N SER A 411 33.99 132.16 -167.07
CA SER A 411 33.32 131.01 -166.31
C SER A 411 33.72 130.82 -164.76
N ARG A 412 33.14 129.86 -163.93
CA ARG A 412 33.37 129.54 -162.43
C ARG A 412 32.74 128.18 -161.84
N VAL A 413 33.04 127.65 -160.60
CA VAL A 413 32.33 126.55 -159.77
C VAL A 413 32.92 126.22 -158.30
N ASP A 414 32.18 125.55 -157.33
CA ASP A 414 32.47 125.33 -155.83
C ASP A 414 31.80 124.03 -155.08
N ASP A 415 32.07 123.55 -153.79
CA ASP A 415 31.65 122.19 -153.12
C ASP A 415 31.58 121.98 -151.49
N PHE A 416 31.30 120.76 -150.84
CA PHE A 416 30.90 120.45 -149.35
C PHE A 416 31.45 119.19 -148.42
N ASP A 417 30.67 118.40 -147.56
CA ASP A 417 30.96 117.92 -146.09
C ASP A 417 30.38 116.54 -145.38
N LEU A 418 30.83 116.10 -144.13
CA LEU A 418 30.33 115.25 -142.90
C LEU A 418 30.27 113.63 -142.64
N GLY A 419 30.45 113.04 -141.39
CA GLY A 419 30.29 111.54 -140.94
C GLY A 419 30.52 111.02 -139.41
N ILE A 420 30.22 109.71 -138.95
CA ILE A 420 30.28 109.05 -137.52
C ILE A 420 30.15 107.42 -137.43
N GLU A 421 30.13 106.42 -136.43
CA GLU A 421 30.14 105.98 -134.92
C GLU A 421 30.43 104.35 -134.70
N SER A 422 30.35 103.40 -133.67
CA SER A 422 30.15 103.13 -132.13
C SER A 422 30.23 101.60 -131.51
N VAL A 423 30.28 101.32 -130.13
CA VAL A 423 29.89 100.16 -129.10
C VAL A 423 30.53 98.68 -128.83
N GLN A 424 30.63 98.14 -127.54
CA GLN A 424 30.15 96.79 -126.89
C GLN A 424 30.91 95.98 -125.69
N ASP A 425 30.40 94.83 -125.10
CA ASP A 425 30.54 94.21 -123.67
C ASP A 425 30.25 92.63 -123.44
N MET A 426 30.49 91.93 -122.25
CA MET A 426 29.80 90.65 -121.66
C MET A 426 30.38 89.81 -120.40
N ASP A 427 29.64 88.76 -119.88
CA ASP A 427 29.59 88.06 -118.51
C ASP A 427 29.23 86.49 -118.48
N VAL A 428 29.15 85.72 -117.32
CA VAL A 428 28.39 84.39 -117.07
C VAL A 428 28.44 83.71 -115.61
N ASN A 429 27.50 82.77 -115.22
CA ASN A 429 27.34 82.04 -113.88
C ASN A 429 26.73 80.55 -114.00
N GLU A 430 26.23 79.64 -113.09
CA GLU A 430 25.72 79.55 -111.65
C GLU A 430 25.34 78.11 -111.02
N ARG A 431 25.58 77.80 -109.69
CA ARG A 431 24.94 76.82 -108.66
C ARG A 431 25.09 75.24 -108.80
N ILE A 432 24.73 74.20 -107.96
CA ILE A 432 23.83 73.85 -106.76
C ILE A 432 24.53 73.01 -105.59
N THR A 433 24.11 71.96 -104.79
CA THR A 433 23.10 70.80 -104.70
C THR A 433 22.89 70.25 -103.20
N ARG A 434 22.00 69.26 -102.82
CA ARG A 434 21.60 68.88 -101.39
C ARG A 434 20.78 67.55 -101.09
N GLY A 435 20.69 67.00 -99.84
CA GLY A 435 19.71 65.95 -99.32
C GLY A 435 19.99 65.38 -97.86
N ASN A 436 19.34 64.38 -97.19
CA ASN A 436 17.93 63.89 -96.97
C ASN A 436 17.78 62.86 -95.73
N LYS A 437 16.58 62.34 -95.29
CA LYS A 437 16.31 61.36 -94.14
C LYS A 437 14.92 60.59 -94.20
N ARG A 438 14.70 59.45 -93.47
CA ARG A 438 13.41 59.00 -92.78
C ARG A 438 13.43 57.58 -92.07
N SER A 439 12.46 57.22 -91.19
CA SER A 439 12.35 55.93 -90.41
C SER A 439 10.94 55.60 -89.80
N ARG A 440 10.63 54.33 -89.36
CA ARG A 440 9.39 53.80 -88.67
C ARG A 440 9.63 52.43 -87.95
N SER A 441 8.82 51.78 -87.07
CA SER A 441 7.71 52.01 -86.05
C SER A 441 7.19 50.61 -85.53
N THR A 442 6.45 50.32 -84.43
CA THR A 442 5.86 51.05 -83.25
C THR A 442 6.44 50.58 -81.87
N THR A 443 5.88 49.79 -80.91
CA THR A 443 4.65 48.94 -80.71
C THR A 443 4.37 48.71 -79.18
N SER A 444 3.23 48.16 -78.70
CA SER A 444 2.81 48.04 -77.25
C SER A 444 1.63 47.04 -77.01
N PRO A 445 0.91 46.87 -75.83
CA PRO A 445 0.95 47.57 -74.49
C PRO A 445 0.62 46.79 -73.13
N LEU A 446 1.05 47.34 -71.95
CA LEU A 446 0.37 47.48 -70.61
C LEU A 446 -0.11 46.21 -69.78
N LYS A 447 -0.20 46.13 -68.41
CA LYS A 447 0.20 46.95 -67.22
C LYS A 447 0.13 46.19 -65.84
N PHE A 448 0.99 46.59 -64.87
CA PHE A 448 0.80 46.75 -63.37
C PHE A 448 0.81 45.61 -62.29
N THR A 449 1.64 45.85 -61.22
CA THR A 449 1.56 45.55 -59.74
C THR A 449 1.54 44.15 -59.08
N GLN A 450 2.53 43.93 -58.17
CA GLN A 450 2.47 43.71 -56.69
C GLN A 450 1.22 43.07 -56.01
N SER A 451 1.29 42.32 -54.89
CA SER A 451 2.41 41.96 -53.98
C SER A 451 2.10 40.70 -53.11
N GLU A 452 3.11 40.22 -52.36
CA GLU A 452 3.08 39.59 -51.02
C GLU A 452 2.52 38.16 -50.67
N ASP A 453 3.33 37.52 -49.80
CA ASP A 453 3.05 36.64 -48.64
C ASP A 453 2.86 35.10 -48.77
N GLY A 454 3.35 34.39 -47.73
CA GLY A 454 3.31 32.93 -47.50
C GLY A 454 4.35 32.10 -48.28
N GLY A 455 5.09 31.14 -47.71
CA GLY A 455 5.15 30.68 -46.32
C GLY A 455 5.92 29.34 -46.19
N SER A 456 7.05 29.36 -45.47
CA SER A 456 7.93 28.22 -45.10
C SER A 456 7.23 26.93 -44.66
N ILE A 457 7.58 25.74 -45.17
CA ILE A 457 8.69 24.83 -44.74
C ILE A 457 8.49 24.16 -43.35
N PHE A 458 8.21 22.84 -43.41
CA PHE A 458 8.50 21.72 -42.47
C PHE A 458 8.00 21.68 -41.00
N LYS A 459 7.40 20.51 -40.67
CA LYS A 459 7.33 19.80 -39.36
C LYS A 459 6.77 20.53 -38.11
N ALA A 460 5.62 20.05 -37.62
CA ALA A 460 5.39 19.68 -36.21
C ALA A 460 4.06 18.90 -36.01
N ASN A 461 3.97 18.20 -34.86
CA ASN A 461 2.82 17.55 -34.19
C ASN A 461 2.66 16.03 -34.33
N GLU A 462 3.42 15.31 -33.50
CA GLU A 462 2.81 14.30 -32.62
C GLU A 462 2.40 15.02 -31.33
N ASP A 463 1.17 14.82 -30.82
CA ASP A 463 0.86 14.94 -29.38
C ASP A 463 -0.55 14.47 -29.01
N ASN A 464 -0.74 14.14 -27.73
CA ASN A 464 -1.96 13.61 -27.05
C ASN A 464 -2.26 12.11 -27.17
N ASN A 465 -1.81 11.33 -26.17
CA ASN A 465 -2.67 11.09 -25.00
C ASN A 465 -1.92 10.36 -23.87
N SER A 466 -1.65 11.08 -22.79
CA SER A 466 -1.26 10.49 -21.50
C SER A 466 -2.47 10.46 -20.55
N GLN A 467 -2.68 9.29 -19.92
CA GLN A 467 -3.45 9.09 -18.70
C GLN A 467 -4.80 9.84 -18.53
N GLN A 468 -5.92 9.11 -18.71
CA GLN A 468 -7.04 9.30 -17.80
C GLN A 468 -7.73 7.98 -17.46
N THR A 469 -7.66 7.58 -16.19
CA THR A 469 -8.44 6.48 -15.64
C THR A 469 -9.89 6.91 -15.50
N ASN A 470 -10.76 6.43 -16.40
CA ASN A 470 -12.20 6.44 -16.19
C ASN A 470 -12.69 4.98 -16.06
N PRO A 471 -13.68 4.69 -15.19
CA PRO A 471 -14.22 3.34 -15.06
C PRO A 471 -14.95 2.95 -16.35
N GLU A 472 -14.60 1.79 -16.93
CA GLU A 472 -15.36 1.23 -18.04
C GLU A 472 -16.80 0.91 -17.57
N ASP A 473 -17.81 1.36 -18.33
CA ASP A 473 -19.23 1.00 -18.11
C ASP A 473 -19.44 -0.51 -18.26
N TYR A 474 -19.20 -1.27 -17.19
CA TYR A 474 -19.32 -2.72 -17.16
C TYR A 474 -20.74 -3.21 -17.48
N THR A 475 -21.75 -2.36 -17.25
CA THR A 475 -23.14 -2.55 -17.70
C THR A 475 -23.27 -2.71 -19.23
N LYS A 476 -22.39 -2.09 -20.02
CA LYS A 476 -22.34 -2.20 -21.50
C LYS A 476 -21.67 -3.49 -21.98
N PHE A 477 -20.97 -4.22 -21.12
CA PHE A 477 -20.29 -5.46 -21.53
C PHE A 477 -21.28 -6.53 -22.00
N THR A 478 -20.84 -7.36 -22.95
CA THR A 478 -21.58 -8.56 -23.37
C THR A 478 -21.49 -9.65 -22.30
N VAL A 479 -22.45 -10.57 -22.28
CA VAL A 479 -22.42 -11.75 -21.39
C VAL A 479 -21.10 -12.53 -21.52
N GLN A 480 -20.53 -12.58 -22.73
CA GLN A 480 -19.25 -13.23 -23.00
C GLN A 480 -18.07 -12.49 -22.35
N LYS A 481 -17.95 -11.16 -22.51
CA LYS A 481 -16.87 -10.38 -21.86
C LYS A 481 -16.96 -10.48 -20.32
N LEU A 482 -18.16 -10.41 -19.75
CA LEU A 482 -18.37 -10.57 -18.30
C LEU A 482 -17.93 -11.94 -17.78
N LYS A 483 -18.26 -13.03 -18.48
CA LYS A 483 -17.81 -14.39 -18.13
C LYS A 483 -16.29 -14.56 -18.22
N GLN A 484 -15.67 -13.97 -19.25
CA GLN A 484 -14.21 -13.97 -19.42
C GLN A 484 -13.51 -13.22 -18.28
N GLU A 485 -13.98 -12.02 -17.93
CA GLU A 485 -13.38 -11.20 -16.87
C GLU A 485 -13.55 -11.86 -15.48
N LEU A 486 -14.71 -12.44 -15.17
CA LEU A 486 -14.92 -13.24 -13.95
C LEU A 486 -13.96 -14.44 -13.87
N THR A 487 -13.76 -15.14 -14.99
CA THR A 487 -12.86 -16.31 -15.05
C THR A 487 -11.39 -15.88 -14.89
N LYS A 488 -11.00 -14.76 -15.52
CA LYS A 488 -9.67 -14.14 -15.40
C LYS A 488 -9.36 -13.63 -13.98
N HIS A 489 -10.38 -13.30 -13.20
CA HIS A 489 -10.28 -13.00 -11.76
C HIS A 489 -10.48 -14.23 -10.85
N ASN A 490 -10.35 -15.45 -11.39
CA ASN A 490 -10.52 -16.75 -10.70
C ASN A 490 -11.94 -17.08 -10.19
N TYR A 491 -12.96 -16.24 -10.41
CA TYR A 491 -14.36 -16.47 -9.99
C TYR A 491 -15.14 -17.41 -10.94
N GLY A 492 -14.45 -18.39 -11.51
CA GLY A 492 -15.03 -19.35 -12.46
C GLY A 492 -15.90 -20.42 -11.79
N ALA A 493 -15.63 -20.75 -10.53
CA ALA A 493 -16.40 -21.75 -9.78
C ALA A 493 -17.78 -21.22 -9.39
N GLU A 494 -17.85 -19.96 -8.97
CA GLU A 494 -19.07 -19.23 -8.62
C GLU A 494 -19.96 -19.03 -9.85
N LEU A 495 -19.35 -18.76 -11.02
CA LEU A 495 -20.06 -18.69 -12.30
C LEU A 495 -20.72 -20.04 -12.67
N LEU A 496 -20.07 -21.17 -12.34
CA LEU A 496 -20.59 -22.52 -12.60
C LEU A 496 -21.70 -22.94 -11.62
N GLN A 497 -21.75 -22.36 -10.41
CA GLN A 497 -22.85 -22.59 -9.46
C GLN A 497 -24.16 -21.92 -9.90
N LEU A 498 -24.10 -20.87 -10.72
CA LEU A 498 -25.28 -20.24 -11.30
C LEU A 498 -25.87 -21.13 -12.42
N ARG A 499 -26.91 -21.90 -12.10
CA ARG A 499 -27.63 -22.74 -13.06
C ARG A 499 -28.53 -21.90 -13.96
N ASN A 500 -28.09 -21.65 -15.20
CA ASN A 500 -28.71 -20.79 -16.23
C ASN A 500 -28.78 -19.28 -15.85
N PRO A 501 -27.63 -18.58 -15.77
CA PRO A 501 -27.58 -17.18 -15.38
C PRO A 501 -27.97 -16.25 -16.53
N ASN A 502 -28.81 -15.25 -16.24
CA ASN A 502 -29.12 -14.16 -17.15
C ASN A 502 -28.06 -13.03 -17.04
N LYS A 503 -28.08 -12.02 -17.93
CA LYS A 503 -27.07 -10.93 -17.94
C LYS A 503 -26.99 -10.18 -16.59
N ARG A 504 -28.10 -10.00 -15.89
CA ARG A 504 -28.17 -9.29 -14.59
C ARG A 504 -27.47 -10.09 -13.49
N ASP A 505 -27.62 -11.41 -13.47
CA ASP A 505 -26.99 -12.28 -12.46
C ASP A 505 -25.47 -12.25 -12.60
N ILE A 506 -24.97 -12.27 -13.84
CA ILE A 506 -23.53 -12.21 -14.14
C ILE A 506 -22.96 -10.82 -13.85
N LEU A 507 -23.71 -9.75 -14.11
CA LEU A 507 -23.35 -8.39 -13.69
C LEU A 507 -23.25 -8.27 -12.17
N ALA A 508 -24.23 -8.78 -11.42
CA ALA A 508 -24.20 -8.79 -9.96
C ALA A 508 -23.04 -9.62 -9.40
N LEU A 509 -22.70 -10.75 -10.03
CA LEU A 509 -21.53 -11.53 -9.66
C LEU A 509 -20.21 -10.78 -9.94
N TYR A 510 -20.13 -10.05 -11.05
CA TYR A 510 -18.97 -9.21 -11.40
C TYR A 510 -18.80 -8.04 -10.42
N GLU A 511 -19.88 -7.30 -10.16
CA GLU A 511 -19.91 -6.16 -9.23
C GLU A 511 -19.49 -6.58 -7.81
N LYS A 512 -20.08 -7.66 -7.27
CA LYS A 512 -19.76 -8.19 -5.94
C LYS A 512 -18.26 -8.48 -5.75
N HIS A 513 -17.59 -9.02 -6.76
CA HIS A 513 -16.21 -9.50 -6.62
C HIS A 513 -15.14 -8.55 -7.18
N THR A 514 -15.52 -7.50 -7.93
CA THR A 514 -14.60 -6.44 -8.36
C THR A 514 -14.52 -5.27 -7.38
N PHE A 515 -15.62 -4.97 -6.66
CA PHE A 515 -15.66 -3.87 -5.68
C PHE A 515 -15.30 -4.26 -4.23
N GLN A 516 -14.96 -5.53 -3.96
CA GLN A 516 -14.49 -5.98 -2.64
C GLN A 516 -13.00 -6.33 -2.62
N ARG A 517 -12.15 -5.30 -2.53
CA ARG A 517 -10.82 -5.41 -1.89
C ARG A 517 -10.89 -4.77 -0.50
N PRO A 518 -10.55 -5.47 0.59
CA PRO A 518 -10.55 -4.87 1.92
C PRO A 518 -9.33 -3.95 2.10
N TYR A 519 -9.58 -2.66 2.38
CA TYR A 519 -8.61 -1.85 3.11
C TYR A 519 -8.58 -2.36 4.56
N VAL A 520 -7.41 -2.75 5.04
CA VAL A 520 -7.23 -3.18 6.44
C VAL A 520 -7.17 -1.93 7.31
N PHE A 521 -8.12 -1.79 8.23
CA PHE A 521 -8.08 -0.75 9.27
C PHE A 521 -8.55 -1.29 10.61
N ASN A 522 -7.72 -1.09 11.63
CA ASN A 522 -7.89 -1.29 13.08
C ASN A 522 -9.12 -2.08 13.56
N GLY A 523 -8.87 -3.29 14.09
CA GLY A 523 -9.91 -4.13 14.68
C GLY A 523 -10.47 -3.59 15.99
N VAL A 524 -11.76 -3.25 15.97
CA VAL A 524 -12.64 -3.28 17.15
C VAL A 524 -13.87 -4.11 16.77
N ILE A 525 -14.04 -5.28 17.38
CA ILE A 525 -15.15 -6.19 17.07
C ILE A 525 -16.35 -5.84 17.96
N THR A 526 -17.29 -5.08 17.41
CA THR A 526 -18.58 -4.78 18.06
C THR A 526 -19.67 -5.65 17.42
N VAL A 527 -19.91 -6.85 17.96
CA VAL A 527 -21.00 -7.72 17.48
C VAL A 527 -22.34 -7.20 17.97
N VAL A 528 -23.07 -6.50 17.11
CA VAL A 528 -24.51 -6.26 17.29
C VAL A 528 -25.26 -7.41 16.64
N GLY A 529 -25.60 -8.43 17.44
CA GLY A 529 -26.28 -9.64 17.01
C GLY A 529 -27.47 -9.98 17.91
N SER A 530 -28.67 -9.54 17.52
CA SER A 530 -29.89 -9.80 18.27
C SER A 530 -30.33 -11.27 18.14
N PHE A 531 -30.27 -12.04 19.23
CA PHE A 531 -30.96 -13.32 19.33
C PHE A 531 -31.64 -13.48 20.69
N GLN A 532 -32.94 -13.76 20.65
CA GLN A 532 -33.68 -14.23 21.82
C GLN A 532 -33.36 -15.71 22.05
N ASN A 533 -32.94 -16.07 23.26
CA ASN A 533 -33.35 -17.33 23.90
C ASN A 533 -33.04 -17.29 25.40
N SER A 534 -33.98 -17.77 26.20
CA SER A 534 -33.87 -17.76 27.67
C SER A 534 -33.04 -18.94 28.17
N ILE A 535 -31.96 -18.66 28.89
CA ILE A 535 -31.34 -19.60 29.83
C ILE A 535 -31.16 -18.88 31.16
N CYS A 536 -31.83 -19.35 32.21
CA CYS A 536 -31.64 -18.85 33.56
C CYS A 536 -30.33 -19.43 34.15
N ILE A 537 -29.48 -18.56 34.69
CA ILE A 537 -28.39 -18.98 35.59
C ILE A 537 -28.66 -18.35 36.96
N TYR A 538 -28.72 -19.21 37.97
CA TYR A 538 -29.10 -18.87 39.33
C TYR A 538 -27.86 -18.40 40.11
N VAL A 539 -27.87 -17.15 40.61
CA VAL A 539 -26.78 -16.58 41.41
C VAL A 539 -27.29 -16.36 42.84
N PRO A 540 -26.80 -17.12 43.85
CA PRO A 540 -27.17 -16.89 45.24
C PRO A 540 -26.45 -15.65 45.78
N ALA A 541 -27.21 -14.74 46.43
CA ALA A 541 -26.63 -13.60 47.12
C ALA A 541 -25.98 -14.03 48.44
N VAL A 542 -24.74 -13.57 48.69
CA VAL A 542 -24.08 -13.71 50.00
C VAL A 542 -24.38 -12.48 50.85
N SER A 543 -25.15 -12.65 51.93
CA SER A 543 -25.63 -11.55 52.76
C SER A 543 -24.55 -10.91 53.63
N ARG A 544 -24.57 -9.58 53.69
CA ARG A 544 -23.83 -8.77 54.67
C ARG A 544 -24.38 -9.02 56.09
N ALA A 545 -23.49 -9.26 57.04
CA ALA A 545 -23.78 -9.16 58.48
C ALA A 545 -22.72 -8.31 59.19
N HIS A 546 -23.13 -7.49 60.15
CA HIS A 546 -22.26 -6.78 61.09
C HIS A 546 -22.33 -7.47 62.46
N LEU A 547 -21.25 -7.40 63.25
CA LEU A 547 -21.21 -6.64 64.52
C LEU A 547 -19.89 -6.86 65.29
N GLY A 548 -19.43 -5.80 65.98
CA GLY A 548 -18.34 -5.83 66.96
C GLY A 548 -16.91 -5.78 66.36
N GLY A 549 -15.93 -5.08 66.97
CA GLY A 549 -16.02 -4.13 68.09
C GLY A 549 -14.76 -4.13 68.97
N ASN A 550 -14.16 -2.95 69.18
CA ASN A 550 -12.94 -2.71 69.99
C ASN A 550 -11.62 -3.27 69.39
N GLY A 551 -10.43 -2.70 69.63
CA GLY A 551 -10.15 -1.38 70.22
C GLY A 551 -8.72 -1.19 70.76
N LYS A 552 -7.99 -0.18 70.23
CA LYS A 552 -6.82 0.55 70.81
C LYS A 552 -5.60 -0.21 71.37
N ALA A 553 -4.49 -0.13 70.62
CA ALA A 553 -3.11 0.20 71.06
C ALA A 553 -2.32 0.53 69.77
N LEU A 554 -1.48 1.57 69.58
CA LEU A 554 -0.64 2.40 70.46
C LEU A 554 0.42 1.62 71.25
N GLY A 555 1.56 1.43 70.59
CA GLY A 555 2.84 0.99 71.14
C GLY A 555 3.95 1.58 70.26
N GLU A 556 5.05 2.02 70.87
CA GLU A 556 6.11 2.84 70.28
C GLU A 556 7.48 2.22 70.64
N PHE A 557 8.59 2.76 70.10
CA PHE A 557 9.98 2.31 70.31
C PHE A 557 10.33 0.93 69.71
N LEU A 558 11.61 0.55 69.56
CA LEU A 558 12.80 1.17 68.95
C LEU A 558 13.98 0.19 69.13
N PHE A 559 14.93 0.23 68.20
CA PHE A 559 16.33 -0.22 68.35
C PHE A 559 16.70 -1.72 68.37
N GLU A 560 17.95 -1.89 67.92
CA GLU A 560 18.94 -2.98 67.90
C GLU A 560 18.71 -4.33 68.61
N GLY A 561 19.32 -5.37 68.02
CA GLY A 561 19.59 -6.64 68.67
C GLY A 561 20.24 -7.67 67.73
N MET A 562 21.57 -7.75 67.71
CA MET A 562 22.28 -8.86 67.06
C MET A 562 22.08 -10.16 67.84
N TYR A 563 21.77 -11.26 67.15
CA TYR A 563 22.46 -12.56 67.27
C TYR A 563 22.15 -13.46 66.07
#